data_AF-A0A6I1HVR9-F1
#
_entry.id   AF-A0A6I1HVR9-F1
#
_cell.length_a   1.000
_cell.length_b   1.000
_cell.length_c   1.000
_cell.angle_alpha   90.00
_cell.angle_beta   90.00
_cell.angle_gamma   90.00
#
_symmetry.space_group_name_H-M   'P 1'
#
loop_
_entity.id
_entity.type
_entity.pdbx_description
1 polymer ?
#
loop_
_entity_poly.entity_id
_entity_poly.type
_entity_poly.pdbx_seq_one_letter_code
_entity_poly.pdbx_strand_id
1 'polypeptide(L)'
;MSNQSIIARIESSLKRVQAQQDTAQALADSIRGNGKALEAMPYALIKEIEDMAMDLDIAQWHDEDGFVPELGPILLRVEDWLAKLPRDV
;
A
#
# COMPACT_ATOMS: atom_id res chain seq x y z
N MET A 1 -9.86 -14.88 -7.28
CA MET A 1 -9.44 -14.62 -5.88
C MET A 1 -10.43 -13.62 -5.33
N SER A 2 -10.94 -13.76 -4.10
CA SER A 2 -11.88 -12.76 -3.57
C SER A 2 -11.17 -11.46 -3.21
N ASN A 3 -11.88 -10.33 -3.24
CA ASN A 3 -11.37 -9.06 -2.73
C ASN A 3 -10.81 -9.20 -1.31
N GLN A 4 -11.47 -9.97 -0.43
CA GLN A 4 -10.97 -10.26 0.91
C GLN A 4 -9.57 -10.88 0.93
N SER A 5 -9.31 -11.87 0.07
CA SER A 5 -7.99 -12.51 -0.02
C SER A 5 -6.90 -11.57 -0.55
N ILE A 6 -7.28 -10.62 -1.41
CA ILE A 6 -6.41 -9.61 -1.98
C ILE A 6 -6.07 -8.56 -0.91
N ILE A 7 -7.08 -8.08 -0.17
CA ILE A 7 -6.93 -7.15 0.96
C ILE A 7 -6.00 -7.74 2.01
N ALA A 8 -6.22 -9.01 2.42
CA ALA A 8 -5.39 -9.68 3.41
C ALA A 8 -3.91 -9.79 3.00
N ARG A 9 -3.63 -9.92 1.70
CA ARG A 9 -2.24 -9.92 1.18
C ARG A 9 -1.58 -8.55 1.29
N ILE A 10 -2.31 -7.49 0.98
CA ILE A 10 -1.81 -6.12 1.14
C ILE A 10 -1.57 -5.82 2.63
N GLU A 11 -2.52 -6.17 3.51
CA GLU A 11 -2.38 -6.06 4.98
C GLU A 11 -1.17 -6.83 5.50
N SER A 12 -0.95 -8.06 5.03
CA SER A 12 0.22 -8.87 5.41
C SER A 12 1.53 -8.23 4.97
N SER A 13 1.56 -7.65 3.76
CA SER A 13 2.73 -6.92 3.25
C SER A 13 3.02 -5.68 4.09
N LEU A 14 1.99 -4.89 4.41
CA LEU A 14 2.10 -3.69 5.25
C LEU A 14 2.68 -4.04 6.62
N LYS A 15 2.17 -5.08 7.27
CA LYS A 15 2.66 -5.55 8.58
C LYS A 15 4.14 -5.95 8.55
N ARG A 16 4.61 -6.60 7.47
CA ARG A 16 6.03 -6.96 7.35
C ARG A 16 6.91 -5.73 7.21
N VAL A 17 6.50 -4.73 6.43
CA VAL A 17 7.25 -3.45 6.32
C VAL A 17 7.26 -2.69 7.64
N GLN A 18 6.13 -2.60 8.34
CA GLN A 18 6.03 -2.00 9.67
C GLN A 18 6.93 -2.70 10.70
N ALA A 19 7.07 -4.03 10.60
CA ALA A 19 7.97 -4.83 11.43
C ALA A 19 9.44 -4.81 10.97
N GLN A 20 9.79 -4.02 9.95
CA GLN A 20 11.12 -3.96 9.33
C GLN A 20 11.62 -5.32 8.78
N GLN A 21 10.68 -6.20 8.42
CA GLN A 21 10.94 -7.53 7.88
C GLN A 21 10.89 -7.56 6.34
N ASP A 22 10.52 -6.44 5.72
CA ASP A 22 10.34 -6.29 4.27
C ASP A 22 10.55 -4.82 3.87
N THR A 23 10.61 -4.53 2.57
CA THR A 23 10.95 -3.20 2.06
C THR A 23 9.73 -2.40 1.60
N ALA A 24 9.88 -1.07 1.52
CA ALA A 24 8.87 -0.20 0.93
C ALA A 24 8.53 -0.61 -0.52
N GLN A 25 9.54 -1.03 -1.30
CA GLN A 25 9.35 -1.53 -2.67
C GLN A 25 8.47 -2.79 -2.70
N ALA A 26 8.68 -3.74 -1.79
CA ALA A 26 7.87 -4.95 -1.74
C ALA A 26 6.39 -4.64 -1.44
N LEU A 27 6.13 -3.64 -0.58
CA LEU A 27 4.78 -3.13 -0.36
C LEU A 27 4.21 -2.44 -1.59
N ALA A 28 5.00 -1.61 -2.30
CA ALA A 28 4.57 -0.97 -3.54
C ALA A 28 4.16 -1.99 -4.61
N ASP A 29 4.96 -3.05 -4.78
CA ASP A 29 4.68 -4.12 -5.73
C ASP A 29 3.43 -4.92 -5.33
N SER A 30 3.30 -5.25 -4.04
CA SER A 30 2.10 -5.90 -3.50
C SER A 30 0.86 -5.06 -3.76
N ILE A 31 0.93 -3.76 -3.48
CA ILE A 31 -0.17 -2.83 -3.69
C ILE A 31 -0.55 -2.74 -5.17
N ARG A 32 0.41 -2.61 -6.09
CA ARG A 32 0.12 -2.52 -7.53
C ARG A 32 -0.48 -3.81 -8.08
N GLY A 33 0.10 -4.95 -7.72
CA GLY A 33 -0.35 -6.25 -8.20
C GLY A 33 -1.74 -6.62 -7.67
N ASN A 34 -1.95 -6.42 -6.37
CA ASN A 34 -3.19 -6.79 -5.70
C ASN A 34 -4.28 -5.71 -5.87
N GLY A 35 -3.93 -4.43 -5.81
CA GLY A 35 -4.86 -3.31 -5.97
C GLY A 35 -5.56 -3.30 -7.33
N LYS A 36 -4.84 -3.64 -8.41
CA LYS A 36 -5.42 -3.81 -9.76
C LYS A 36 -6.36 -5.02 -9.87
N ALA A 37 -6.20 -6.00 -9.00
CA ALA A 37 -7.03 -7.20 -8.97
C ALA A 37 -8.29 -7.03 -8.11
N LEU A 38 -8.44 -5.91 -7.39
CA LEU A 38 -9.67 -5.63 -6.65
C LEU A 38 -10.81 -5.32 -7.62
N GLU A 39 -11.89 -6.08 -7.49
CA GLU A 39 -13.07 -5.95 -8.34
C GLU A 39 -14.01 -4.85 -7.80
N ALA A 40 -14.70 -4.15 -8.72
CA ALA A 40 -15.72 -3.15 -8.43
C ALA A 40 -15.30 -1.99 -7.50
N MET A 41 -14.01 -1.67 -7.47
CA MET A 41 -13.50 -0.57 -6.65
C MET A 41 -13.90 0.81 -7.18
N PRO A 42 -14.34 1.74 -6.32
CA PRO A 42 -14.49 3.15 -6.67
C PRO A 42 -13.19 3.72 -7.23
N TYR A 43 -13.28 4.46 -8.33
CA TYR A 43 -12.11 5.04 -9.02
C TYR A 43 -11.22 5.88 -8.10
N ALA A 44 -11.82 6.62 -7.16
CA ALA A 44 -11.07 7.42 -6.19
C ALA A 44 -10.14 6.55 -5.33
N LEU A 45 -10.59 5.37 -4.90
CA LEU A 45 -9.77 4.43 -4.12
C LEU A 45 -8.69 3.78 -4.99
N ILE A 46 -8.97 3.51 -6.28
CA ILE A 46 -7.96 3.04 -7.24
C ILE A 46 -6.86 4.10 -7.42
N LYS A 47 -7.22 5.38 -7.52
CA LYS A 47 -6.24 6.45 -7.66
C LYS A 47 -5.40 6.66 -6.41
N GLU A 48 -6.05 6.70 -5.25
CA GLU A 48 -5.36 6.85 -3.97
C GLU A 48 -4.29 5.77 -3.77
N ILE A 49 -4.55 4.54 -4.21
CA ILE A 49 -3.61 3.44 -4.08
C ILE A 49 -2.48 3.45 -5.12
N GLU A 50 -2.74 3.95 -6.33
CA GLU A 50 -1.70 4.19 -7.33
C GLU A 50 -0.71 5.28 -6.87
N ASP A 51 -1.24 6.36 -6.29
CA ASP A 51 -0.43 7.47 -5.76
C ASP A 51 0.43 7.01 -4.58
N MET A 52 -0.14 6.25 -3.64
CA MET A 52 0.64 5.69 -2.52
C MET A 52 1.72 4.70 -2.99
N ALA A 53 1.46 3.90 -4.02
CA ALA A 53 2.48 3.02 -4.58
C ALA A 53 3.64 3.82 -5.20
N MET A 54 3.35 4.97 -5.79
CA MET A 54 4.38 5.90 -6.27
C MET A 54 5.16 6.51 -5.11
N ASP A 55 4.49 6.95 -4.05
CA ASP A 55 5.14 7.50 -2.86
C ASP A 55 6.08 6.48 -2.21
N LEU A 56 5.68 5.20 -2.14
CA LEU A 56 6.52 4.10 -1.64
C LEU A 56 7.76 3.85 -2.52
N ASP A 57 7.62 3.91 -3.84
CA ASP A 57 8.75 3.80 -4.76
C ASP A 57 9.72 4.96 -4.57
N ILE A 58 9.24 6.16 -4.28
CA ILE A 58 10.10 7.33 -4.03
C ILE A 58 10.77 7.17 -2.66
N ALA A 59 10.02 6.75 -1.63
CA ALA A 59 10.49 6.54 -0.27
C ALA A 59 11.65 5.53 -0.15
N GLN A 60 11.77 4.58 -1.09
CA GLN A 60 12.92 3.66 -1.11
C GLN A 60 14.26 4.39 -1.34
N TRP A 61 14.24 5.55 -1.98
CA TRP A 61 15.41 6.36 -2.30
C TRP A 61 15.70 7.40 -1.21
N HIS A 62 15.03 7.30 -0.06
CA HIS A 62 15.23 8.24 1.04
C HIS A 62 16.66 8.10 1.58
N ASP A 63 17.53 9.02 1.19
CA ASP A 63 18.81 9.27 1.82
C ASP A 63 18.67 10.32 2.94
N GLU A 64 19.71 10.45 3.77
CA GLU A 64 19.74 11.34 4.95
C GLU A 64 19.57 12.83 4.60
N ASP A 65 19.52 13.20 3.32
CA ASP A 65 19.40 14.58 2.84
C ASP A 65 17.95 15.11 2.84
N GLY A 66 16.95 14.28 3.19
CA GLY A 66 15.59 14.73 3.55
C GLY A 66 14.72 15.22 2.39
N PHE A 67 15.08 14.88 1.14
CA PHE A 67 14.33 15.30 -0.06
C PHE A 67 13.22 14.34 -0.49
N VAL A 68 13.01 13.25 0.25
CA VAL A 68 12.10 12.15 -0.10
C VAL A 68 11.01 12.02 0.97
N PRO A 69 9.77 11.62 0.63
CA PRO A 69 8.73 11.41 1.62
C PRO A 69 9.14 10.35 2.66
N GLU A 70 8.91 10.67 3.93
CA GLU A 70 9.12 9.74 5.04
C GLU A 70 8.21 8.51 4.88
N LEU A 71 8.78 7.32 5.11
CA LEU A 71 8.04 6.07 4.97
C LEU A 71 6.86 5.97 5.95
N GLY A 72 7.04 6.43 7.20
CA GLY A 72 6.03 6.32 8.27
C GLY A 72 4.66 6.89 7.89
N PRO A 73 4.57 8.17 7.47
CA PRO A 73 3.33 8.77 6.97
C PRO A 73 2.68 8.00 5.81
N ILE A 74 3.48 7.42 4.89
CA ILE A 74 2.94 6.64 3.78
C ILE A 74 2.30 5.34 4.29
N LEU A 75 2.93 4.65 5.25
CA LEU A 75 2.38 3.42 5.84
C LEU A 75 1.03 3.67 6.53
N LEU A 76 0.88 4.80 7.24
CA LEU A 76 -0.40 5.19 7.85
C LEU A 76 -1.48 5.43 6.80
N ARG A 77 -1.16 6.10 5.68
CA ARG A 77 -2.11 6.29 4.58
C ARG A 77 -2.56 4.96 3.96
N VAL A 78 -1.65 4.00 3.83
CA VAL A 78 -2.00 2.65 3.34
C VAL A 78 -2.97 1.95 4.31
N GLU A 79 -2.74 2.07 5.62
CA GLU A 79 -3.64 1.53 6.65
C GLU A 79 -5.04 2.17 6.58
N ASP A 80 -5.11 3.50 6.49
CA ASP A 80 -6.36 4.24 6.34
C ASP A 80 -7.12 3.85 5.07
N TRP A 81 -6.39 3.66 3.97
CA TRP A 81 -7.00 3.20 2.71
C TRP A 81 -7.56 1.79 2.83
N LEU A 82 -6.84 0.86 3.46
CA LEU A 82 -7.31 -0.50 3.71
C LEU A 82 -8.60 -0.51 4.54
N ALA A 83 -8.75 0.43 5.48
CA ALA A 83 -9.96 0.56 6.29
C ALA A 83 -11.19 1.03 5.49
N LYS A 84 -11.01 1.71 4.36
CA LYS A 84 -12.10 2.18 3.48
C LYS A 84 -12.63 1.09 2.53
N LEU A 85 -11.92 -0.04 2.41
CA LEU A 85 -12.27 -1.08 1.44
C LEU A 85 -13.52 -1.85 1.87
N PRO A 86 -14.42 -2.18 0.92
CA PRO A 86 -15.54 -3.05 1.21
C PRO A 86 -15.01 -4.43 1.62
N ARG A 87 -15.37 -4.86 2.83
CA ARG A 87 -15.13 -6.20 3.34
C ARG A 87 -16.46 -6.92 3.30
N ASP A 88 -16.62 -7.85 2.36
CA ASP A 88 -17.78 -8.74 2.37
C ASP A 88 -17.83 -9.44 3.74
N VAL A 89 -18.94 -9.23 4.47
CA VAL A 89 -19.18 -9.77 5.81
C VAL A 89 -19.75 -11.18 5.70
#